data_AF-M5SWZ9-F1
#
_entry.id   AF-M5SWZ9-F1
#
_cell.length_a   1.000
_cell.length_b   1.000
_cell.length_c   1.000
_cell.angle_alpha   90.00
_cell.angle_beta   90.00
_cell.angle_gamma   90.00
#
_symmetry.space_group_name_H-M   'P 1'
#
loop_
_entity.id
_entity.type
_entity.pdbx_description
1 polymer ?
#
loop_
_entity_poly.entity_id
_entity_poly.type
_entity_poly.pdbx_seq_one_letter_code
_entity_poly.pdbx_strand_id
1 'polypeptide(L)'
;MNRGRSRRRLTPEDIDALMEETRRQIARNLDISPDRIRYGPLENNRPGRLNTQGDHWQIHYQGQWRELPWHHDGPLQITRQDIRRWHDRPHC
;
A
#
# COMPACT_ATOMS: atom_id res chain seq x y z
N MET A 1 3.03 -28.70 27.08
CA MET A 1 4.11 -27.71 27.08
C MET A 1 3.58 -26.40 26.48
N ASN A 2 3.14 -25.46 27.32
CA ASN A 2 2.62 -24.17 26.88
C ASN A 2 3.79 -23.25 26.49
N ARG A 3 4.10 -23.13 25.19
CA ARG A 3 5.02 -22.10 24.71
C ARG A 3 4.26 -20.79 24.61
N GLY A 4 4.40 -19.97 25.65
CA GLY A 4 3.95 -18.58 25.64
C GLY A 4 4.50 -17.87 24.41
N ARG A 5 3.60 -17.40 23.53
CA ARG A 5 3.93 -16.43 22.49
C ARG A 5 4.32 -15.14 23.21
N SER A 6 5.61 -14.97 23.49
CA SER A 6 6.15 -13.66 23.84
C SER A 6 5.74 -12.69 22.74
N ARG A 7 4.89 -11.70 23.07
CA ARG A 7 4.66 -10.52 22.25
C ARG A 7 5.99 -9.76 22.17
N ARG A 8 6.88 -10.17 21.28
CA ARG A 8 8.07 -9.39 20.91
C ARG A 8 7.55 -8.05 20.41
N ARG A 9 7.98 -6.94 21.04
CA ARG A 9 7.78 -5.60 20.45
C ARG A 9 8.58 -5.59 19.16
N LEU A 10 7.92 -5.28 18.04
CA LEU A 10 8.58 -5.07 16.77
C LEU A 10 9.53 -3.89 16.92
N THR A 11 10.79 -4.05 16.50
CA THR A 11 11.72 -2.94 16.40
C THR A 11 11.36 -2.08 15.18
N PRO A 12 11.84 -0.84 15.08
CA PRO A 12 11.72 -0.06 13.85
C PRO A 12 12.26 -0.83 12.63
N GLU A 13 13.37 -1.54 12.77
CA GLU A 13 13.97 -2.36 11.71
C GLU A 13 13.04 -3.51 11.27
N ASP A 14 12.34 -4.16 12.20
CA ASP A 14 11.34 -5.19 11.89
C ASP A 14 10.17 -4.59 11.09
N ILE A 15 9.76 -3.35 11.41
CA ILE A 15 8.69 -2.63 10.72
C ILE A 15 9.15 -2.25 9.31
N ASP A 16 10.36 -1.70 9.17
CA ASP A 16 10.94 -1.38 7.87
C ASP A 16 11.06 -2.62 6.98
N ALA A 17 11.53 -3.74 7.53
CA ALA A 17 11.60 -5.01 6.82
C ALA A 17 10.21 -5.52 6.40
N LEU A 18 9.20 -5.38 7.28
CA LEU A 18 7.81 -5.75 6.98
C LEU A 18 7.21 -4.86 5.89
N MET A 19 7.48 -3.56 5.92
CA MET A 19 7.03 -2.61 4.91
C MET A 19 7.69 -2.88 3.56
N GLU A 20 9.00 -3.12 3.55
CA GLU A 20 9.73 -3.49 2.33
C GLU A 20 9.22 -4.81 1.74
N GLU A 21 8.99 -5.82 2.57
CA GLU A 21 8.40 -7.08 2.13
C GLU A 21 6.99 -6.87 1.54
N THR A 22 6.17 -6.06 2.20
CA THR A 22 4.82 -5.70 1.71
C THR A 22 4.91 -4.97 0.37
N ARG A 23 5.83 -4.01 0.22
CA ARG A 23 6.07 -3.28 -1.04
C ARG A 23 6.40 -4.24 -2.19
N ARG A 24 7.31 -5.20 -1.93
CA ARG A 24 7.71 -6.22 -2.92
C ARG A 24 6.55 -7.13 -3.31
N GLN A 25 5.73 -7.55 -2.36
CA GLN A 25 4.58 -8.42 -2.64
C GLN A 25 3.50 -7.69 -3.43
N ILE A 26 3.17 -6.44 -3.08
CA ILE A 26 2.24 -5.60 -3.87
C ILE A 26 2.75 -5.47 -5.30
N ALA A 27 4.02 -5.11 -5.46
CA ALA A 27 4.63 -4.94 -6.78
C ALA A 27 4.60 -6.22 -7.61
N ARG A 28 4.85 -7.38 -6.98
CA ARG A 28 4.74 -8.70 -7.62
C ARG A 28 3.31 -9.01 -8.06
N ASN A 29 2.32 -8.76 -7.21
CA ASN A 29 0.90 -9.02 -7.54
C ASN A 29 0.41 -8.12 -8.69
N LEU A 30 0.98 -6.91 -8.77
CA LEU A 30 0.72 -5.96 -9.83
C LEU A 30 1.65 -6.12 -11.03
N ASP A 31 2.60 -7.06 -10.99
CA ASP A 31 3.58 -7.31 -12.05
C ASP A 31 4.35 -6.03 -12.48
N ILE A 32 4.78 -5.22 -11.51
CA ILE A 32 5.52 -3.96 -11.73
C ILE A 32 6.82 -3.93 -10.90
N SER A 33 7.70 -2.98 -11.20
CA SER A 33 8.87 -2.73 -10.34
C SER A 33 8.42 -2.24 -8.96
N PRO A 34 8.99 -2.73 -7.85
CA PRO A 34 8.69 -2.26 -6.51
C PRO A 34 9.02 -0.77 -6.31
N ASP A 35 9.91 -0.19 -7.11
CA ASP A 35 10.21 1.26 -7.07
C ASP A 35 9.03 2.13 -7.53
N ARG A 36 8.01 1.51 -8.13
CA ARG A 36 6.74 2.17 -8.45
C ARG A 36 5.74 2.12 -7.31
N ILE A 37 6.10 1.55 -6.16
CA ILE A 37 5.27 1.52 -4.94
C ILE A 37 6.03 2.23 -3.82
N ARG A 38 5.34 3.07 -3.05
CA ARG A 38 5.89 3.71 -1.86
C ARG A 38 4.84 3.80 -0.75
N TYR A 39 5.30 3.91 0.48
CA TYR A 39 4.45 4.19 1.64
C TYR A 39 4.80 5.57 2.20
N GLY A 40 3.78 6.37 2.50
CA GLY A 40 3.98 7.71 3.06
C GLY A 40 2.79 8.63 2.82
N PRO A 41 2.90 9.92 3.17
CA PRO A 41 1.81 10.85 3.05
C PRO A 41 1.46 11.07 1.57
N LEU A 42 0.16 11.25 1.31
CA LEU A 42 -0.29 11.67 -0.02
C LEU A 42 0.17 13.11 -0.30
N GLU A 43 0.30 13.43 -1.60
CA GLU A 43 0.70 14.76 -2.03
C GLU A 43 -0.20 15.85 -1.41
N ASN A 44 0.42 16.92 -0.90
CA ASN A 44 -0.23 18.03 -0.20
C ASN A 44 -1.01 17.63 1.08
N ASN A 45 -0.65 16.52 1.74
CA ASN A 45 -1.35 16.01 2.93
C ASN A 45 -2.86 15.81 2.70
N ARG A 46 -3.26 15.59 1.45
CA ARG A 46 -4.67 15.35 1.13
C ARG A 46 -5.15 14.07 1.82
N PRO A 47 -6.41 14.02 2.27
CA PRO A 47 -7.01 12.77 2.70
C PRO A 47 -7.04 11.78 1.53
N GLY A 48 -6.94 10.49 1.85
CA GLY A 48 -7.18 9.41 0.88
C GLY A 48 -8.61 9.46 0.34
N ARG A 49 -8.88 8.72 -0.74
CA ARG A 49 -10.19 8.77 -1.41
C ARG A 49 -11.36 8.43 -0.49
N LEU A 50 -11.13 7.61 0.55
CA LEU A 50 -12.12 7.25 1.57
C LEU A 50 -12.08 8.18 2.80
N ASN A 51 -11.56 9.39 2.64
CA ASN A 51 -11.35 10.39 3.70
C ASN A 51 -10.40 9.91 4.83
N THR A 52 -9.50 8.98 4.51
CA THR A 52 -8.53 8.41 5.44
C THR A 52 -7.29 9.29 5.57
N GLN A 53 -6.89 9.63 6.80
CA GLN A 53 -5.69 10.45 7.08
C GLN A 53 -4.45 9.59 7.33
N GLY A 54 -3.27 10.20 7.22
CA GLY A 54 -1.98 9.57 7.52
C GLY A 54 -1.25 9.04 6.29
N ASP A 55 -0.39 8.06 6.53
CA ASP A 55 0.41 7.42 5.48
C ASP A 55 -0.42 6.43 4.67
N HIS A 56 -0.20 6.44 3.36
CA HIS A 56 -0.89 5.58 2.41
C HIS A 56 0.11 4.85 1.52
N TRP A 57 -0.29 3.66 1.09
CA TRP A 57 0.37 3.02 -0.05
C TRP A 57 0.07 3.83 -1.31
N GLN A 58 1.09 4.07 -2.11
CA GLN A 58 1.03 4.86 -3.33
C GLN A 58 1.66 4.08 -4.48
N ILE A 59 1.12 4.27 -5.68
CA ILE A 59 1.60 3.69 -6.92
C ILE A 59 1.92 4.78 -7.94
N HIS A 60 3.03 4.61 -8.66
CA HIS A 60 3.36 5.44 -9.81
C HIS A 60 2.55 4.98 -11.03
N TYR A 61 1.49 5.72 -11.33
CA TYR A 61 0.52 5.41 -12.38
C TYR A 61 0.33 6.62 -13.30
N GLN A 62 0.45 6.42 -14.62
CA GLN A 62 0.35 7.48 -15.64
C GLN A 62 1.24 8.71 -15.37
N GLY A 63 2.48 8.49 -14.89
CA GLY A 63 3.46 9.56 -14.66
C GLY A 63 3.24 10.36 -13.37
N GLN A 64 2.33 9.93 -12.50
CA GLN A 64 2.05 10.58 -11.23
C GLN A 64 2.00 9.58 -10.08
N TRP A 65 2.37 10.03 -8.89
CA TRP A 65 2.14 9.27 -7.66
C TRP A 65 0.69 9.39 -7.25
N ARG A 66 0.02 8.25 -7.18
CA ARG A 66 -1.39 8.17 -6.82
C ARG A 66 -1.59 7.20 -5.68
N GLU A 67 -2.66 7.39 -4.93
CA GLU A 67 -3.06 6.46 -3.88
C GLU A 67 -3.28 5.06 -4.47
N LEU A 68 -2.73 4.05 -3.81
CA LEU A 68 -3.01 2.66 -4.13
C LEU A 68 -4.46 2.34 -3.67
N PRO A 69 -5.30 1.71 -4.51
CA PRO A 69 -6.69 1.42 -4.15
C PRO A 69 -6.79 0.67 -2.82
N TRP A 70 -7.82 0.93 -2.03
CA TRP A 70 -8.01 0.16 -0.80
C TRP A 70 -8.72 -1.17 -1.09
N HIS A 71 -8.27 -2.24 -0.45
CA HIS A 71 -8.94 -3.54 -0.43
C HIS A 71 -9.19 -3.96 1.03
N HIS A 72 -10.34 -4.57 1.30
CA HIS A 72 -10.78 -4.93 2.65
C HIS A 72 -9.88 -5.97 3.34
N ASP A 73 -9.40 -6.95 2.58
CA ASP A 73 -8.39 -7.92 3.04
C ASP A 73 -6.95 -7.37 3.06
N GLY A 74 -6.77 -6.07 2.80
CA GLY A 74 -5.48 -5.41 2.80
C GLY A 74 -4.81 -5.30 1.42
N PRO A 75 -3.65 -4.62 1.36
CA PRO A 75 -3.08 -4.14 0.10
C PRO A 75 -2.56 -5.25 -0.83
N LEU A 76 -2.36 -6.46 -0.30
CA LEU A 76 -1.90 -7.60 -1.08
C LEU A 76 -2.95 -8.14 -2.04
N GLN A 77 -4.23 -7.88 -1.80
CA GLN A 77 -5.33 -8.36 -2.67
C GLN A 77 -5.63 -7.41 -3.84
N ILE A 78 -4.95 -6.26 -3.91
CA ILE A 78 -5.20 -5.26 -4.94
C ILE A 78 -4.70 -5.78 -6.29
N THR A 79 -5.57 -5.73 -7.29
CA THR A 79 -5.22 -6.14 -8.66
C THR A 79 -5.00 -4.93 -9.58
N ARG A 80 -4.38 -5.17 -10.74
CA ARG A 80 -4.29 -4.17 -11.83
C ARG A 80 -5.67 -3.65 -12.26
N GLN A 81 -6.70 -4.50 -12.22
CA GLN A 81 -8.05 -4.10 -12.59
C GLN A 81 -8.64 -3.11 -11.57
N ASP A 82 -8.35 -3.28 -10.29
CA ASP A 82 -8.79 -2.35 -9.25
C ASP A 82 -8.13 -0.99 -9.40
N ILE A 83 -6.83 -0.95 -9.72
CA ILE A 83 -6.09 0.30 -10.01
C ILE A 83 -6.73 1.04 -11.18
N ARG A 84 -7.02 0.34 -12.27
CA ARG A 84 -7.70 0.93 -13.43
C ARG A 84 -9.11 1.42 -13.07
N ARG A 85 -9.90 0.63 -12.36
CA ARG A 85 -11.25 1.05 -11.93
C ARG A 85 -11.23 2.25 -10.99
N TRP A 86 -10.21 2.33 -10.14
CA TRP A 86 -10.04 3.43 -9.20
C TRP A 86 -9.62 4.69 -9.95
N HIS A 87 -8.57 4.65 -10.77
CA HIS A 87 -7.99 5.86 -11.38
C HIS A 87 -8.57 6.23 -12.75
N ASP A 88 -9.07 5.26 -13.53
CA ASP A 88 -9.58 5.49 -14.89
C ASP A 88 -11.10 5.73 -14.93
N ARG A 89 -11.83 5.60 -13.80
CA ARG A 89 -13.25 5.99 -13.79
C ARG A 89 -13.35 7.52 -13.82
N PRO A 90 -13.98 8.14 -14.84
CA PRO A 90 -14.39 9.52 -14.74
C PRO A 90 -15.35 9.62 -13.55
N HIS A 91 -15.12 10.59 -12.68
CA HIS A 91 -16.09 10.94 -11.67
C HIS A 91 -17.39 11.30 -12.41
N CYS A 92 -18.42 10.46 -12.27
CA CYS A 92 -19.78 10.81 -12.69
C CYS A 92 -20.32 11.83 -11.68
#